data_AF-A0A3L6JCR6-F1
#
_entry.id   AF-A0A3L6JCR6-F1
#
_cell.length_a   1.000
_cell.length_b   1.000
_cell.length_c   1.000
_cell.angle_alpha   90.00
_cell.angle_beta   90.00
_cell.angle_gamma   90.00
#
_symmetry.space_group_name_H-M   'P 1'
#
loop_
_entity.id
_entity.type
_entity.pdbx_description
1 polymer ?
#
loop_
_entity_poly.entity_id
_entity_poly.type
_entity_poly.pdbx_seq_one_letter_code
_entity_poly.pdbx_strand_id
1 'polypeptide(L)'
;KDAIDQLRDEGYKVGNARLRMFRPFPVARARELAKKAKAFACFDRGLSYGFGGPAVSDLRSSLYATKYRPMIKSYVGGFGGRDVTITDIKEVILDTFKSLESGNLGPEETWHDLME
;
A
#
# COMPACT_ATOMS: atom_id res chain seq x y z
N LYS A 1 -8.82 0.11 9.45
CA LYS A 1 -10.19 -0.20 8.97
C LYS A 1 -10.98 1.09 8.97
N ASP A 2 -11.01 1.78 10.10
CA ASP A 2 -11.73 3.04 10.31
C ASP A 2 -11.38 4.13 9.28
N ALA A 3 -10.09 4.27 8.92
CA ALA A 3 -9.66 5.14 7.83
C ALA A 3 -10.35 4.84 6.47
N ILE A 4 -10.56 3.56 6.15
CA ILE A 4 -11.24 3.14 4.92
C ILE A 4 -12.73 3.48 4.99
N ASP A 5 -13.34 3.27 6.14
CA ASP A 5 -14.77 3.54 6.33
C ASP A 5 -15.02 5.06 6.19
N GLN A 6 -14.21 5.90 6.84
CA GLN A 6 -14.28 7.36 6.67
C GLN A 6 -14.05 7.81 5.22
N LEU A 7 -13.04 7.26 4.54
CA LEU A 7 -12.77 7.62 3.14
C LEU A 7 -13.90 7.15 2.20
N ARG A 8 -14.59 6.06 2.51
CA ARG A 8 -15.77 5.63 1.75
C ARG A 8 -16.94 6.58 1.94
N ASP A 9 -17.13 7.07 3.15
CA ASP A 9 -18.16 8.09 3.46
C ASP A 9 -17.86 9.41 2.73
N GLU A 10 -16.57 9.73 2.53
CA GLU A 10 -16.11 10.85 1.70
C GLU A 10 -16.20 10.59 0.18
N GLY A 11 -16.63 9.39 -0.24
CA GLY A 11 -16.86 9.03 -1.66
C GLY A 11 -15.69 8.33 -2.36
N TYR A 12 -14.58 8.06 -1.67
CA TYR A 12 -13.45 7.34 -2.26
C TYR A 12 -13.74 5.84 -2.41
N LYS A 13 -13.44 5.29 -3.59
CA LYS A 13 -13.54 3.85 -3.87
C LYS A 13 -12.32 3.09 -3.35
N VAL A 14 -12.24 2.97 -2.02
CA VAL A 14 -11.14 2.31 -1.30
C VAL A 14 -11.54 0.97 -0.68
N GLY A 15 -10.54 0.14 -0.42
CA GLY A 15 -10.69 -1.10 0.33
C GLY A 15 -9.44 -1.39 1.15
N ASN A 16 -9.56 -2.31 2.11
CA ASN A 16 -8.41 -2.85 2.83
C ASN A 16 -8.20 -4.33 2.50
N ALA A 17 -6.94 -4.73 2.44
CA ALA A 17 -6.52 -6.11 2.42
C ALA A 17 -5.45 -6.29 3.51
N ARG A 18 -5.83 -6.90 4.63
CA ARG A 18 -4.90 -7.17 5.73
C ARG A 18 -4.19 -8.49 5.50
N LEU A 19 -2.87 -8.47 5.40
CA LEU A 19 -2.07 -9.68 5.29
C LEU A 19 -2.10 -10.45 6.62
N ARG A 20 -2.61 -11.69 6.59
CA ARG A 20 -2.70 -12.58 7.77
C ARG A 20 -1.63 -13.67 7.78
N MET A 21 -1.10 -14.01 6.61
CA MET A 21 -0.05 -14.99 6.41
C MET A 21 0.99 -14.37 5.48
N PHE A 22 2.20 -14.17 5.98
CA PHE A 22 3.29 -13.58 5.19
C PHE A 22 4.05 -14.65 4.39
N ARG A 23 4.22 -15.84 4.98
CA ARG A 23 4.90 -16.99 4.35
C ARG A 23 4.12 -18.29 4.56
N PRO A 24 3.82 -19.05 3.49
CA PRO A 24 4.02 -18.66 2.07
C PRO A 24 3.19 -17.40 1.70
N PHE A 25 3.68 -16.57 0.78
CA PHE A 25 2.95 -15.36 0.40
C PHE A 25 1.68 -15.71 -0.40
N PRO A 26 0.52 -15.06 -0.15
CA PRO A 26 -0.75 -15.43 -0.78
C PRO A 26 -0.87 -14.87 -2.21
N VAL A 27 -0.03 -15.37 -3.14
CA VAL A 27 0.08 -14.92 -4.53
C VAL A 27 -1.28 -14.89 -5.26
N ALA A 28 -2.07 -15.95 -5.13
CA ALA A 28 -3.37 -16.03 -5.78
C ALA A 28 -4.31 -14.89 -5.33
N ARG A 29 -4.32 -14.56 -4.03
CA ARG A 29 -5.15 -13.48 -3.49
C ARG A 29 -4.68 -12.11 -3.95
N ALA A 30 -3.37 -11.88 -4.00
CA ALA A 30 -2.81 -10.64 -4.54
C ALA A 30 -3.24 -10.42 -6.01
N ARG A 31 -3.18 -11.47 -6.83
CA ARG A 31 -3.62 -11.43 -8.24
C ARG A 31 -5.13 -11.18 -8.39
N GLU A 32 -5.96 -11.80 -7.54
CA GLU A 32 -7.41 -11.53 -7.55
C GLU A 32 -7.74 -10.08 -7.20
N LEU A 33 -7.00 -9.47 -6.26
CA LEU A 33 -7.17 -8.06 -5.93
C LEU A 33 -6.72 -7.15 -7.09
N ALA A 34 -5.60 -7.50 -7.75
CA ALA A 34 -5.07 -6.73 -8.87
C ALA A 34 -5.98 -6.71 -10.11
N LYS A 35 -6.93 -7.65 -10.22
CA LYS A 35 -7.98 -7.60 -11.25
C LYS A 35 -8.94 -6.43 -11.08
N LYS A 36 -9.11 -5.93 -9.86
CA LYS A 36 -10.16 -4.96 -9.48
C LYS A 36 -9.58 -3.62 -9.07
N ALA A 37 -8.39 -3.61 -8.47
CA ALA A 37 -7.73 -2.42 -7.99
C ALA A 37 -6.90 -1.76 -9.09
N LYS A 38 -7.00 -0.42 -9.21
CA LYS A 38 -6.15 0.38 -10.10
C LYS A 38 -4.80 0.72 -9.46
N ALA A 39 -4.76 0.78 -8.13
CA ALA A 39 -3.57 1.08 -7.35
C ALA A 39 -3.56 0.30 -6.04
N PHE A 40 -2.36 0.08 -5.49
CA PHE A 40 -2.12 -0.44 -4.16
C PHE A 40 -1.24 0.52 -3.38
N ALA A 41 -1.70 0.89 -2.18
CA ALA A 41 -0.88 1.48 -1.13
C ALA A 41 -0.45 0.34 -0.18
N CYS A 42 0.79 -0.10 -0.28
CA CYS A 42 1.34 -1.14 0.60
C CYS A 42 1.95 -0.50 1.83
N PHE A 43 1.36 -0.71 3.00
CA PHE A 43 1.88 -0.18 4.26
C PHE A 43 2.57 -1.28 5.06
N ASP A 44 3.85 -1.08 5.36
CA ASP A 44 4.68 -1.99 6.14
C ASP A 44 5.18 -1.31 7.42
N ARG A 45 5.23 -2.06 8.53
CA ARG A 45 5.95 -1.65 9.74
C ARG A 45 7.39 -2.17 9.80
N GLY A 46 7.75 -3.02 8.85
CA GLY A 46 9.09 -3.56 8.69
C GLY A 46 9.81 -2.89 7.52
N LEU A 47 11.13 -2.92 7.55
CA LEU A 47 11.97 -2.31 6.53
C LEU A 47 12.87 -3.37 5.87
N SER A 48 12.92 -3.36 4.55
CA SER A 48 13.97 -3.98 3.76
C SER A 48 14.94 -2.91 3.27
N TYR A 49 16.14 -2.85 3.85
CA TYR A 49 17.15 -1.85 3.47
C TYR A 49 17.44 -1.88 1.95
N GLY A 50 17.48 -0.70 1.33
CA GLY A 50 17.68 -0.55 -0.12
C GLY A 50 16.44 -0.78 -0.98
N PHE A 51 15.29 -1.12 -0.38
CA PHE A 51 13.99 -1.19 -1.04
C PHE A 51 12.98 -0.34 -0.26
N GLY A 52 11.92 -0.95 0.25
CA GLY A 52 10.92 -0.36 1.12
C GLY A 52 10.36 -1.42 2.07
N GLY A 53 9.04 -1.55 2.11
CA GLY A 53 8.40 -2.59 2.92
C GLY A 53 8.72 -4.03 2.43
N PRO A 54 8.87 -5.03 3.32
CA PRO A 54 9.04 -6.42 2.87
C PRO A 54 7.83 -6.94 2.09
N ALA A 55 6.59 -6.53 2.40
CA ALA A 55 5.41 -7.03 1.71
C ALA A 55 5.25 -6.48 0.28
N VAL A 56 5.73 -5.26 0.00
CA VAL A 56 5.62 -4.68 -1.35
C VAL A 56 6.43 -5.47 -2.37
N SER A 57 7.60 -5.98 -1.99
CA SER A 57 8.46 -6.77 -2.87
C SER A 57 7.78 -8.06 -3.33
N ASP A 58 7.13 -8.76 -2.40
CA ASP A 58 6.35 -9.96 -2.74
C ASP A 58 5.11 -9.63 -3.56
N LEU A 59 4.43 -8.51 -3.26
CA LEU A 59 3.27 -8.06 -4.04
C LEU A 59 3.66 -7.76 -5.48
N ARG A 60 4.72 -6.97 -5.71
CA ARG A 60 5.26 -6.68 -7.05
C ARG A 60 5.66 -7.95 -7.78
N SER A 61 6.43 -8.83 -7.13
CA SER A 61 6.87 -10.10 -7.71
C SER A 61 5.70 -11.02 -8.06
N SER A 62 4.66 -11.05 -7.23
CA SER A 62 3.43 -11.83 -7.47
C SER A 62 2.70 -11.42 -8.75
N LEU A 63 2.81 -10.14 -9.13
CA LEU A 63 2.13 -9.54 -10.28
C LEU A 63 3.00 -9.47 -11.54
N TYR A 64 4.32 -9.61 -11.40
CA TYR A 64 5.28 -9.48 -12.51
C TYR A 64 4.94 -10.35 -13.73
N ALA A 65 4.67 -11.63 -13.50
CA ALA A 65 4.31 -12.59 -14.55
C ALA A 65 2.83 -12.51 -15.00
N THR A 66 2.14 -11.40 -14.70
CA THR A 66 0.72 -11.22 -15.04
C THR A 66 0.51 -9.97 -15.89
N LYS A 67 -0.65 -9.91 -16.56
CA LYS A 67 -1.11 -8.72 -17.29
C LYS A 67 -1.62 -7.60 -16.38
N TYR A 68 -1.81 -7.87 -15.09
CA TYR A 68 -2.32 -6.88 -14.15
C TYR A 68 -1.17 -5.95 -13.75
N ARG A 69 -1.31 -4.67 -14.09
CA ARG A 69 -0.31 -3.63 -13.82
C ARG A 69 -0.92 -2.46 -13.04
N PRO A 70 -1.44 -2.70 -11.82
CA PRO A 70 -1.87 -1.60 -10.97
C PRO A 70 -0.65 -0.75 -10.56
N MET A 71 -0.89 0.52 -10.25
CA MET A 71 0.11 1.36 -9.61
C MET A 71 0.41 0.81 -8.21
N ILE A 72 1.68 0.74 -7.79
CA ILE A 72 2.04 0.20 -6.47
C ILE A 72 3.00 1.16 -5.79
N LYS A 73 2.54 1.77 -4.70
CA LYS A 73 3.36 2.59 -3.80
C LYS A 73 3.58 1.85 -2.50
N SER A 74 4.76 1.98 -1.93
CA SER A 74 5.08 1.42 -0.62
C SER A 74 5.39 2.51 0.39
N TYR A 75 4.86 2.28 1.58
CA TYR A 75 4.88 3.18 2.70
C TYR A 75 5.40 2.41 3.90
N VAL A 76 6.45 2.92 4.52
CA VAL A 76 7.01 2.33 5.75
C VAL A 76 6.78 3.30 6.90
N GLY A 77 6.14 2.85 7.97
CA GLY A 77 5.82 3.72 9.12
C GLY A 77 5.64 2.94 10.43
N GLY A 78 5.47 3.64 11.54
CA GLY A 78 5.37 3.01 12.87
C GLY A 78 6.70 2.46 13.40
N PHE A 79 7.83 3.04 12.96
CA PHE A 79 9.16 2.65 13.42
C PHE A 79 9.33 2.87 14.92
N GLY A 80 10.03 1.94 15.57
CA GLY A 80 10.29 2.01 17.01
C GLY A 80 9.04 1.84 17.87
N GLY A 81 7.97 1.26 17.32
CA GLY A 81 6.70 1.09 18.03
C GLY A 81 5.83 2.34 18.06
N ARG A 82 6.14 3.36 17.24
CA ARG A 82 5.28 4.51 17.04
C ARG A 82 3.89 4.09 16.57
N ASP A 83 2.90 4.85 17.03
CA ASP A 83 1.52 4.58 16.66
C ASP A 83 1.29 4.87 15.17
N VAL A 84 0.32 4.17 14.58
CA VAL A 84 -0.13 4.43 13.22
C VAL A 84 -1.59 4.81 13.31
N THR A 85 -1.84 6.11 13.19
CA THR A 85 -3.14 6.72 13.40
C THR A 85 -4.05 6.53 12.19
N ILE A 86 -5.33 6.88 12.37
CA ILE A 86 -6.30 6.92 11.27
C ILE A 86 -5.85 7.94 10.21
N THR A 87 -5.34 9.10 10.63
CA THR A 87 -4.85 10.16 9.75
C THR A 87 -3.71 9.66 8.87
N ASP A 88 -2.74 8.95 9.45
CA ASP A 88 -1.60 8.39 8.71
C ASP A 88 -2.05 7.50 7.55
N ILE A 89 -3.00 6.59 7.83
CA ILE A 89 -3.53 5.70 6.81
C ILE A 89 -4.33 6.47 5.75
N LYS A 90 -5.05 7.53 6.13
CA LYS A 90 -5.75 8.38 5.16
C LYS A 90 -4.77 9.10 4.24
N GLU A 91 -3.71 9.69 4.79
CA GLU A 91 -2.68 10.39 4.02
C GLU A 91 -2.01 9.47 3.00
N VAL A 92 -1.60 8.28 3.43
CA VAL A 92 -1.03 7.24 2.56
C VAL A 92 -1.96 6.89 1.40
N ILE A 93 -3.25 6.72 1.67
CA ILE A 93 -4.24 6.39 0.64
C ILE A 93 -4.45 7.57 -0.31
N LEU A 94 -4.63 8.78 0.22
CA LEU A 94 -4.89 9.98 -0.58
C LEU A 94 -3.69 10.35 -1.45
N ASP A 95 -2.47 10.15 -0.96
CA ASP A 95 -1.24 10.29 -1.75
C ASP A 95 -1.21 9.30 -2.93
N THR A 96 -1.58 8.03 -2.68
CA THR A 96 -1.73 7.05 -3.76
C THR A 96 -2.81 7.46 -4.77
N PHE A 97 -3.93 8.05 -4.32
CA PHE A 97 -4.96 8.59 -5.23
C PHE A 97 -4.43 9.73 -6.09
N LYS A 98 -3.71 10.68 -5.51
CA LYS A 98 -3.10 11.79 -6.26
C LYS A 98 -2.14 11.28 -7.34
N SER A 99 -1.31 10.29 -7.01
CA SER A 99 -0.44 9.63 -7.99
C SER A 99 -1.23 8.94 -9.10
N LEU A 100 -2.33 8.26 -8.74
CA LEU A 100 -3.20 7.59 -9.72
C LEU A 100 -3.91 8.59 -10.66
N GLU A 101 -4.40 9.71 -10.14
CA GLU A 101 -5.10 10.74 -10.93
C GLU A 101 -4.15 11.51 -11.85
N SER A 102 -2.96 11.84 -11.36
CA SER A 102 -1.94 12.51 -12.18
C SER A 102 -1.28 11.60 -13.21
N GLY A 103 -1.40 10.27 -13.06
CA GLY A 103 -0.67 9.29 -13.86
C GLY A 103 0.84 9.26 -13.56
N ASN A 104 1.29 9.99 -12.55
CA ASN A 104 2.68 10.04 -12.12
C ASN A 104 2.83 9.30 -10.78
N LEU A 105 3.68 8.27 -10.78
CA LEU A 105 3.93 7.45 -9.59
C LEU A 105 4.56 8.26 -8.45
N GLY A 106 5.37 9.27 -8.77
CA GLY A 106 6.20 9.95 -7.78
C GLY A 106 7.19 8.98 -7.12
N PRO A 107 7.59 9.21 -5.86
CA PRO A 107 8.40 8.26 -5.10
C PRO A 107 7.69 6.92 -4.95
N GLU A 108 8.35 5.83 -5.37
CA GLU A 108 7.81 4.48 -5.20
C GLU A 108 7.79 4.03 -3.74
N GLU A 109 8.73 4.58 -2.96
CA GLU A 109 8.99 4.26 -1.56
C GLU A 109 8.90 5.54 -0.74
N THR A 110 8.03 5.55 0.26
CA THR A 110 7.84 6.69 1.17
C THR A 110 8.00 6.24 2.60
N TRP A 111 8.80 6.97 3.37
CA TRP A 111 8.97 6.75 4.80
C TRP A 111 7.98 7.65 5.52
N HIS A 112 6.86 7.06 5.93
CA HIS A 112 5.77 7.76 6.59
C HIS A 112 6.14 8.05 8.04
N ASP A 113 5.77 9.24 8.54
CA ASP A 113 6.02 9.70 9.92
C ASP A 113 7.52 9.86 10.30
N LEU A 114 8.44 9.79 9.36
CA LEU A 114 9.81 10.24 9.59
C LEU A 114 9.92 11.67 9.07
N MET A 115 9.86 12.63 9.98
CA MET A 115 10.28 14.00 9.68
C MET A 115 11.74 13.95 9.22
N GLU A 116 12.02 14.60 8.09
CA GLU A 116 13.36 15.14 7.84
C GLU A 116 13.70 16.20 8.90
#